data_AF-A0A8T4WNW0-F1
#
_entry.id   AF-A0A8T4WNW0-F1
#
_cell.length_a   1.000
_cell.length_b   1.000
_cell.length_c   1.000
_cell.angle_alpha   90.00
_cell.angle_beta   90.00
_cell.angle_gamma   90.00
#
_symmetry.space_group_name_H-M   'P 1'
#
loop_
_entity.id
_entity.type
_entity.pdbx_description
1 polymer ?
#
loop_
_entity_poly.entity_id
_entity_poly.type
_entity_poly.pdbx_seq_one_letter_code
_entity_poly.pdbx_strand_id
1 'polypeptide(L)' 'MDEPEAEAVKKRITEEGRSPTMIVNCSEGHELLITLYMNGGKLAVRDVVVPMRAENEDTNENKSPSDIDWLKKTFGGDS' A
#
# COMPACT_ATOMS: atom_id res chain seq x y z
N MET A 1 4.76 -9.61 -14.44
CA MET A 1 5.87 -9.75 -13.48
C MET A 1 6.81 -10.76 -14.08
N ASP A 2 8.00 -10.32 -14.42
CA ASP A 2 8.99 -11.22 -15.01
C ASP A 2 9.64 -12.05 -13.89
N GLU A 3 10.09 -13.26 -14.22
CA GLU A 3 10.78 -14.17 -13.29
C GLU A 3 11.91 -13.51 -12.46
N PRO A 4 12.79 -12.63 -13.01
CA PRO A 4 13.79 -11.93 -12.20
C PRO A 4 13.21 -10.97 -11.15
N GLU A 5 12.06 -10.35 -11.44
CA GLU A 5 11.39 -9.43 -10.51
C GLU A 5 10.82 -10.20 -9.32
N ALA A 6 10.25 -11.38 -9.56
CA ALA A 6 9.71 -12.24 -8.52
C ALA A 6 10.81 -12.74 -7.57
N GLU A 7 11.98 -13.12 -8.10
CA GLU A 7 13.12 -13.53 -7.28
C GLU A 7 13.69 -12.38 -6.44
N ALA A 8 13.76 -11.17 -6.99
CA ALA A 8 14.18 -9.99 -6.24
C ALA A 8 13.25 -9.70 -5.05
N VAL A 9 11.93 -9.82 -5.25
CA VAL A 9 10.94 -9.63 -4.18
C VAL A 9 11.07 -10.71 -3.10
N LYS A 10 11.24 -11.98 -3.49
CA LYS A 10 11.45 -13.08 -2.52
C LYS A 10 12.70 -12.85 -1.68
N LYS A 11 13.81 -12.48 -2.32
CA LYS A 11 15.07 -12.16 -1.64
C LYS A 11 14.86 -11.05 -0.62
N ARG A 12 14.21 -9.96 -1.02
CA ARG A 12 13.92 -8.82 -0.15
C ARG A 12 13.04 -9.19 1.06
N ILE A 13 11.98 -9.98 0.87
CA ILE A 13 11.14 -10.45 1.99
C ILE A 13 11.96 -11.29 2.97
N THR A 14 12.85 -12.14 2.45
CA THR A 14 13.68 -13.05 3.27
C THR A 14 14.77 -12.29 4.03
N GLU A 15 15.40 -11.30 3.40
CA GLU A 15 16.48 -10.50 4.00
C GLU A 15 15.97 -9.44 4.97
N GLU A 16 14.91 -8.72 4.62
CA GLU A 16 14.36 -7.62 5.43
C GLU A 16 13.31 -8.08 6.44
N GLY A 17 12.77 -9.30 6.28
CA GLY A 17 11.66 -9.81 7.09
C GLY A 17 10.36 -9.01 6.92
N ARG A 18 10.27 -8.17 5.89
CA ARG A 18 9.14 -7.27 5.63
C ARG A 18 8.40 -7.68 4.37
N SER A 19 7.09 -7.53 4.41
CA SER A 19 6.21 -7.71 3.25
C SER A 19 6.14 -6.43 2.44
N PRO A 20 6.71 -6.39 1.22
CA PRO A 20 6.67 -5.20 0.39
C PRO A 20 5.26 -5.00 -0.17
N THR A 21 4.87 -3.73 -0.31
CA THR A 21 3.72 -3.31 -1.10
C THR A 21 4.21 -2.74 -2.43
N MET A 22 3.62 -3.19 -3.52
CA MET A 22 3.98 -2.82 -4.89
C MET A 22 2.78 -2.18 -5.58
N ILE A 23 3.03 -1.18 -6.44
CA ILE A 23 2.03 -0.63 -7.36
C ILE A 23 2.09 -1.43 -8.66
N VAL A 24 0.95 -1.93 -9.12
CA VAL A 24 0.84 -2.76 -10.32
C VAL A 24 -0.33 -2.28 -11.14
N ASN A 25 -0.14 -2.09 -12.45
CA ASN A 25 -1.24 -1.73 -13.34
C ASN A 25 -1.94 -3.00 -13.82
N CYS A 26 -3.25 -3.09 -13.66
CA CYS A 26 -4.03 -4.17 -14.27
C CYS A 26 -4.25 -3.92 -15.77
N SER A 27 -4.74 -4.94 -16.49
CA SER A 27 -5.01 -4.84 -17.94
C SER A 27 -6.02 -3.77 -18.32
N GLU A 28 -6.85 -3.33 -17.37
CA GLU A 28 -7.85 -2.28 -17.54
C GLU A 28 -7.32 -0.89 -17.17
N GLY A 29 -6.05 -0.77 -16.77
CA GLY A 29 -5.41 0.50 -16.45
C GLY A 29 -5.62 1.00 -15.02
N HIS A 30 -6.17 0.16 -14.13
CA HIS A 30 -6.25 0.48 -12.71
C HIS A 30 -4.90 0.28 -12.02
N GLU A 31 -4.51 1.24 -11.20
CA GLU A 31 -3.37 1.11 -10.28
C GLU A 31 -3.80 0.25 -9.09
N LEU A 32 -3.12 -0.85 -8.84
CA LEU A 32 -3.36 -1.76 -7.71
C LEU A 32 -2.19 -1.68 -6.75
N LEU A 33 -2.47 -1.57 -5.45
CA LEU A 33 -1.48 -1.73 -4.40
C LEU A 33 -1.55 -3.16 -3.88
N ILE A 34 -0.51 -3.96 -4.15
CA ILE A 34 -0.45 -5.37 -3.78
C ILE A 34 0.62 -5.58 -2.72
N THR A 35 0.24 -6.13 -1.56
CA THR A 35 1.19 -6.53 -0.52
C THR A 35 1.54 -8.01 -0.65
N LEU A 36 2.83 -8.32 -0.72
CA LEU A 36 3.33 -9.68 -0.94
C LEU A 36 4.00 -10.25 0.31
N TYR A 37 3.89 -11.57 0.49
CA TYR A 37 4.52 -12.28 1.60
C TYR A 37 4.95 -13.70 1.20
N MET A 38 5.77 -14.32 2.03
CA MET A 38 6.19 -15.71 1.85
C MET A 38 5.25 -16.66 2.58
N ASN A 39 4.72 -17.66 1.88
CA ASN A 39 3.94 -18.75 2.42
C ASN A 39 4.53 -20.09 1.94
N GLY A 40 5.10 -20.88 2.85
CA GLY A 40 5.66 -22.19 2.52
C GLY A 40 6.70 -22.18 1.40
N GLY A 41 7.57 -21.16 1.36
CA GLY A 41 8.59 -20.99 0.32
C GLY A 41 8.08 -20.44 -1.01
N LYS A 42 6.79 -20.11 -1.11
CA LYS A 42 6.19 -19.48 -2.29
C LYS A 42 5.78 -18.05 -2.00
N LEU A 43 5.81 -17.22 -3.03
CA LEU A 43 5.30 -15.86 -2.97
C LEU A 43 3.76 -15.91 -2.99
N ALA A 44 3.14 -15.16 -2.10
CA ALA A 44 1.69 -15.09 -1.96
C ALA A 44 1.25 -13.63 -1.76
N VAL A 45 -0.02 -13.35 -2.05
CA VAL A 45 -0.65 -12.03 -1.87
C VAL A 45 -1.31 -11.98 -0.50
N ARG A 46 -0.96 -10.98 0.30
CA ARG A 46 -1.60 -10.70 1.59
C ARG A 46 -2.80 -9.78 1.43
N ASP A 47 -2.63 -8.72 0.65
CA ASP A 47 -3.63 -7.66 0.51
C ASP A 47 -3.59 -7.04 -0.89
N VAL A 48 -4.73 -6.56 -1.35
CA VAL A 48 -4.90 -5.85 -2.62
C VAL A 48 -5.81 -4.65 -2.37
N VAL A 49 -5.26 -3.46 -2.53
CA VAL A 49 -6.00 -2.20 -2.41
C VAL A 49 -6.18 -1.59 -3.79
N VAL A 50 -7.44 -1.30 -4.13
CA VAL A 50 -7.81 -0.55 -5.34
C VAL A 50 -8.11 0.89 -4.91
N PRO A 51 -7.25 1.86 -5.23
CA PRO A 51 -7.54 3.26 -5.00
C PRO A 51 -8.69 3.67 -5.93
N MET A 52 -9.85 3.97 -5.35
CA MET A 52 -10.92 4.62 -6.09
C MET A 52 -10.52 6.09 -6.29
N ARG A 53 -10.28 6.49 -7.55
CA ARG A 53 -10.16 7.90 -7.89
C ARG A 53 -11.54 8.52 -7.68
N ALA A 54 -11.64 9.48 -6.76
CA ALA A 54 -12.84 10.29 -6.62
C ALA A 54 -12.95 11.17 -7.88
N GLU A 55 -13.78 10.77 -8.83
CA GLU A 55 -14.11 11.61 -9.97
C GLU A 55 -15.04 12.72 -9.49
N ASN A 56 -14.47 13.91 -9.25
CA ASN A 56 -15.10 15.23 -9.12
C ASN A 56 -16.43 15.33 -8.34
N GLU A 57 -16.36 15.69 -7.06
CA GLU A 57 -17.36 16.59 -6.46
C GLU A 57 -16.69 17.94 -6.18
N ASP A 58 -16.84 18.88 -7.11
CA ASP A 58 -16.78 20.31 -6.81
C ASP A 58 -17.95 20.62 -5.85
N THR A 59 -17.76 20.44 -4.54
CA THR A 59 -18.41 21.28 -3.52
C THR A 59 -17.83 21.06 -2.12
N ASN A 60 -17.60 22.19 -1.46
CA ASN A 60 -17.46 22.38 -0.01
C ASN A 60 -16.04 22.34 0.56
N GLU A 61 -15.41 23.52 0.58
CA GLU A 61 -14.50 23.92 1.65
C GLU A 61 -15.17 23.72 3.02
N ASN A 62 -15.14 22.51 3.58
CA ASN A 62 -15.37 22.30 5.00
C ASN A 62 -14.68 21.03 5.53
N LYS A 63 -13.47 21.26 6.05
CA LYS A 63 -12.83 20.56 7.18
C LYS A 63 -12.98 19.04 7.24
N SER A 64 -12.06 18.34 6.58
CA SER A 64 -11.54 17.08 7.13
C SER A 64 -10.44 17.44 8.15
N PRO A 65 -10.56 17.06 9.44
CA PRO A 65 -9.44 17.20 10.37
C PRO A 65 -8.30 16.35 9.80
N SER A 66 -7.21 17.02 9.44
CA SER A 66 -6.09 16.40 8.73
C SER A 66 -5.61 15.18 9.52
N ASP A 67 -5.27 14.08 8.83
CA ASP A 67 -4.78 12.81 9.41
C ASP A 67 -3.57 12.95 10.37
N ILE A 68 -3.06 14.17 10.56
CA ILE A 68 -2.03 14.51 11.53
C ILE A 68 -2.62 14.69 12.95
N ASP A 69 -3.90 15.04 13.08
CA ASP A 69 -4.52 15.36 14.38
C ASP A 69 -4.71 14.12 15.28
N TRP A 70 -5.06 12.96 14.69
CA TRP A 70 -5.19 11.72 15.46
C TRP A 70 -3.82 11.20 15.94
N LEU A 71 -2.78 11.41 15.13
CA LEU A 71 -1.39 11.06 15.46
C LEU A 71 -0.86 11.90 16.63
N LYS A 72 -1.15 13.21 16.65
CA LYS A 72 -0.77 14.07 17.78
C LYS A 72 -1.52 13.73 19.07
N LYS A 73 -2.81 13.41 18.98
CA LYS A 73 -3.64 12.98 20.13
C LYS A 73 -3.19 11.66 20.76
N THR A 74 -2.70 10.72 19.96
CA THR A 74 -2.32 9.38 20.44
C THR A 74 -0.91 9.33 21.02
N PHE A 75 0.01 10.17 20.53
CA PHE A 75 1.39 10.19 20.99
C PHE A 75 1.76 11.38 21.89
N GLY A 76 0.79 12.23 22.26
CA GLY A 76 0.95 13.20 23.35
C GLY A 76 2.08 14.21 23.13
N GLY A 77 2.22 14.72 21.90
CA GLY A 77 3.19 15.76 21.56
C GLY A 77 2.58 17.16 21.68
N ASP A 78 2.29 17.61 22.89
CA ASP A 78 2.00 19.02 23.19
C ASP A 78 3.21 19.60 23.93
N SER A 79 3.93 20.51 23.29
CA SER A 79 4.89 21.44 23.90
C SER A 79 4.75 22.78 23.23
#